data_AF-A0A1I8PCK1-F1
#
_entry.id   AF-A0A1I8PCK1-F1
#
_cell.length_a   1.000
_cell.length_b   1.000
_cell.length_c   1.000
_cell.angle_alpha   90.00
_cell.angle_beta   90.00
_cell.angle_gamma   90.00
#
_symmetry.space_group_name_H-M   'P 1'
#
loop_
_entity.id
_entity.type
_entity.pdbx_description
1 polymer ?
#
loop_
_entity_poly.entity_id
_entity_poly.type
_entity_poly.pdbx_seq_one_letter_code
_entity_poly.pdbx_strand_id
1 'polypeptide(L)'
;MIKDEEQDEEGLLSLEKLDRASPDLWPEKIPGITDFIAMSNTPIRTPAPEWSRGLSQEDTTAMLQLSQLSPNALIMEIKKIYDEAYQLGVSEAKEMTRGKYLGIFNNAKKKN
;
A
#
# COMPACT_ATOMS: atom_id res chain seq x y z
N MET A 1 24.04 29.44 -44.60
CA MET A 1 24.53 28.76 -43.38
C MET A 1 23.36 28.72 -42.42
N ILE A 2 22.69 27.58 -42.34
CA ILE A 2 21.64 27.33 -41.35
C ILE A 2 22.40 26.91 -40.09
N LYS A 3 22.20 27.64 -39.01
CA LYS A 3 22.84 27.39 -37.73
C LYS A 3 21.99 26.33 -37.06
N ASP A 4 22.47 25.10 -37.01
CA ASP A 4 21.80 24.01 -36.32
C ASP A 4 21.59 24.43 -34.86
N GLU A 5 20.32 24.55 -34.47
CA GLU A 5 19.92 24.74 -33.10
C GLU A 5 20.20 23.40 -32.39
N GLU A 6 21.34 23.32 -31.69
CA GLU A 6 21.54 22.35 -30.62
C GLU A 6 20.43 22.56 -29.59
N GLN A 7 19.34 21.83 -29.78
CA GLN A 7 18.22 21.81 -28.87
C GLN A 7 18.70 21.10 -27.60
N ASP A 8 19.00 21.90 -26.58
CA ASP A 8 19.49 21.52 -25.25
C ASP A 8 18.88 20.19 -24.75
N GLU A 9 19.62 19.09 -24.90
CA GLU A 9 19.27 17.77 -24.31
C GLU A 9 19.16 17.84 -22.78
N GLU A 10 19.71 18.90 -22.18
CA GLU A 10 19.67 19.17 -20.75
C GLU A 10 18.24 19.46 -20.23
N GLY A 11 17.34 19.95 -21.10
CA GLY A 11 15.93 20.19 -20.78
C GLY A 11 15.06 18.92 -20.74
N LEU A 12 15.57 17.77 -21.21
CA LEU A 12 14.87 16.48 -21.20
C LEU A 12 15.22 15.60 -19.99
N LEU A 13 16.10 16.08 -19.11
CA LEU A 13 16.46 15.39 -17.88
C LEU A 13 15.36 15.61 -16.82
N SER A 14 14.58 14.56 -16.54
CA SER A 14 13.66 14.57 -15.40
C SER A 14 14.45 14.47 -14.09
N LEU A 15 14.57 15.59 -13.36
CA LEU A 15 15.14 15.65 -12.00
C LEU A 15 14.13 15.18 -10.93
N GLU A 16 13.13 14.41 -11.33
CA GLU A 16 12.09 13.87 -10.46
C GLU A 16 12.71 12.88 -9.48
N LYS A 17 12.63 13.19 -8.18
CA LYS A 17 12.88 12.19 -7.14
C LYS A 17 11.68 11.26 -7.10
N LEU A 18 11.78 10.15 -7.84
CA LEU A 18 10.94 8.98 -7.68
C LEU A 18 11.24 8.34 -6.32
N ASP A 19 10.85 9.02 -5.23
CA ASP A 19 10.83 8.44 -3.90
C ASP A 19 9.63 7.47 -3.85
N ARG A 20 9.79 6.36 -4.59
CA ARG A 20 8.86 5.22 -4.61
C ARG A 20 9.04 4.35 -3.37
N ALA A 21 9.60 4.92 -2.30
CA ALA A 21 9.50 4.29 -1.01
C ALA A 21 8.01 4.05 -0.74
N SER A 22 7.67 2.80 -0.45
CA SER A 22 6.33 2.47 0.02
C SER A 22 6.00 3.44 1.15
N PRO A 23 4.81 4.04 1.17
CA PRO A 23 4.39 4.93 2.26
C PRO A 23 4.70 4.27 3.61
N ASP A 24 5.18 5.06 4.58
CA ASP A 24 5.42 4.55 5.93
C ASP A 24 4.14 3.85 6.41
N LEU A 25 4.24 2.55 6.72
CA LEU A 25 3.07 1.71 7.00
C LEU A 25 2.21 2.28 8.14
N TRP A 26 2.80 3.12 9.00
CA TRP A 26 2.11 3.92 10.00
C TRP A 26 2.92 5.21 10.22
N PRO A 27 2.33 6.41 10.12
CA PRO A 27 3.07 7.66 10.37
C PRO A 27 3.51 7.79 11.85
N GLU A 28 2.84 7.10 12.78
CA GLU A 28 3.25 7.05 14.18
C GLU A 28 4.23 5.88 14.42
N LYS A 29 5.44 6.20 14.91
CA LYS A 29 6.44 5.20 15.26
C LYS A 29 6.05 4.47 16.55
N ILE A 30 5.42 3.30 16.44
CA ILE A 30 5.05 2.45 17.58
C ILE A 30 6.29 1.68 18.07
N PRO A 31 6.75 1.87 19.32
CA PRO A 31 7.92 1.14 19.85
C PRO A 31 7.71 -0.39 19.81
N GLY A 32 8.73 -1.12 19.34
CA GLY A 32 8.70 -2.59 19.25
C GLY A 32 8.04 -3.15 17.98
N ILE A 33 7.40 -2.32 17.15
CA ILE A 33 6.75 -2.80 15.92
C ILE A 33 7.73 -3.30 14.86
N THR A 34 8.90 -2.65 14.74
CA THR A 34 9.96 -3.06 13.80
C THR A 34 10.52 -4.43 14.16
N ASP A 35 10.79 -4.64 15.46
CA ASP A 35 11.24 -5.94 15.98
C ASP A 35 10.16 -7.00 15.77
N PHE A 36 8.89 -6.66 16.01
CA PHE A 36 7.74 -7.52 15.75
C PHE A 36 7.67 -7.95 14.29
N ILE A 37 7.69 -7.02 13.32
CA ILE A 37 7.65 -7.31 11.87
C ILE A 37 8.83 -8.20 11.43
N ALA A 38 10.00 -8.02 12.04
CA ALA A 38 11.18 -8.84 11.75
C ALA A 38 11.04 -10.30 12.23
N MET A 39 10.12 -10.61 13.15
CA MET A 39 9.90 -11.98 13.64
C MET A 39 9.29 -12.88 12.56
N SER A 40 9.85 -14.09 12.41
CA SER A 40 9.46 -15.07 11.39
C SER A 40 7.99 -15.52 11.47
N ASN A 41 7.38 -15.44 12.66
CA ASN A 41 6.03 -15.94 12.92
C ASN A 41 4.96 -14.83 12.92
N THR A 42 5.22 -13.68 12.29
CA THR A 42 4.20 -12.64 12.15
C THR A 42 3.28 -12.90 10.96
N PRO A 43 2.00 -12.47 11.05
CA PRO A 43 1.08 -12.46 9.91
C PRO A 43 1.63 -11.71 8.68
N ILE A 44 2.58 -10.77 8.88
CA ILE A 44 3.21 -10.00 7.80
C ILE A 44 4.21 -10.85 7.00
N ARG A 45 4.74 -11.93 7.59
CA ARG A 45 5.67 -12.89 6.97
C ARG A 45 5.02 -14.22 6.57
N THR A 46 3.68 -14.29 6.56
CA THR A 46 2.94 -15.43 5.98
C THR A 46 3.32 -15.64 4.52
N PRO A 47 3.09 -16.84 3.93
CA PRO A 47 3.40 -17.13 2.53
C PRO A 47 2.85 -16.07 1.58
N ALA A 48 3.45 -16.03 0.38
CA ALA A 48 3.23 -15.02 -0.65
C ALA A 48 1.76 -14.55 -0.70
N PRO A 49 1.54 -13.22 -0.68
CA PRO A 49 0.22 -12.63 -0.52
C PRO A 49 -0.73 -13.13 -1.61
N GLU A 50 -2.03 -13.22 -1.33
CA GLU A 50 -3.01 -13.82 -2.26
C GLU A 50 -2.94 -13.23 -3.67
N TRP A 51 -2.72 -11.92 -3.79
CA TRP A 51 -2.58 -11.23 -5.08
C TRP A 51 -1.39 -11.72 -5.94
N SER A 52 -0.39 -12.35 -5.33
CA SER A 52 0.78 -12.91 -6.04
C SER A 52 0.51 -14.28 -6.67
N ARG A 53 -0.65 -14.90 -6.40
CA ARG A 53 -0.99 -16.25 -6.86
C ARG A 53 -1.65 -16.28 -8.25
N GLY A 54 -1.65 -15.15 -8.96
CA GLY A 54 -2.32 -14.98 -10.25
C GLY A 54 -3.82 -14.71 -10.10
N LEU A 55 -4.48 -14.31 -11.20
CA LEU A 55 -5.92 -14.01 -11.20
C LEU A 55 -6.72 -15.30 -11.07
N SER A 56 -7.57 -15.36 -10.05
CA SER A 56 -8.57 -16.41 -9.89
C SER A 56 -9.73 -16.23 -10.86
N GLN A 57 -10.56 -17.28 -11.01
CA GLN A 57 -11.80 -17.20 -11.78
C GLN A 57 -12.72 -16.08 -11.26
N GLU A 58 -12.74 -15.86 -9.94
CA GLU A 58 -13.54 -14.82 -9.31
C GLU A 58 -13.03 -13.42 -9.66
N ASP A 59 -11.70 -13.22 -9.64
CA ASP A 59 -11.08 -11.96 -10.04
C ASP A 59 -11.41 -11.61 -11.50
N THR A 60 -11.32 -12.60 -12.40
CA THR A 60 -11.67 -12.38 -13.83
C THR A 60 -13.14 -12.02 -14.01
N THR A 61 -14.03 -12.60 -13.19
CA THR A 61 -15.47 -12.30 -13.21
C THR A 61 -15.74 -10.88 -12.71
N ALA A 62 -15.09 -10.47 -11.62
CA ALA A 62 -15.19 -9.12 -11.08
C ALA A 62 -14.67 -8.06 -12.09
N MET A 63 -13.55 -8.32 -12.76
CA MET A 63 -13.03 -7.45 -13.82
C MET A 63 -14.02 -7.29 -14.97
N LEU A 64 -14.66 -8.39 -15.40
CA LEU A 64 -15.68 -8.33 -16.46
C LEU A 64 -16.89 -7.51 -16.02
N GLN A 65 -17.36 -7.67 -14.78
CA GLN A 65 -18.46 -6.86 -14.24
C GLN A 65 -18.11 -5.37 -14.24
N LEU A 66 -16.91 -5.00 -13.80
CA LEU A 66 -16.44 -3.60 -13.82
C LEU A 66 -16.37 -3.04 -15.24
N SER A 67 -15.97 -3.84 -16.23
CA SER A 67 -15.88 -3.39 -17.63
C SER A 67 -17.24 -3.10 -18.28
N GLN A 68 -18.32 -3.69 -17.75
CA GLN A 68 -19.69 -3.49 -18.24
C GLN A 68 -20.37 -2.26 -17.62
N LEU A 69 -19.75 -1.62 -16.63
CA LEU A 69 -20.33 -0.45 -15.97
C LEU A 69 -20.33 0.78 -16.88
N SER A 70 -21.39 1.57 -16.81
CA SER A 70 -21.39 2.91 -17.41
C SER A 70 -20.36 3.82 -16.71
N PRO A 71 -19.86 4.89 -17.37
CA PRO A 71 -18.90 5.81 -16.76
C PRO A 71 -19.37 6.39 -15.41
N ASN A 72 -20.66 6.73 -15.29
CA ASN A 72 -21.24 7.23 -14.05
C ASN A 72 -21.24 6.16 -12.94
N ALA A 73 -21.56 4.91 -13.29
CA ALA A 73 -21.52 3.80 -12.34
C ALA A 73 -20.10 3.48 -11.89
N LEU A 74 -19.12 3.56 -12.80
CA LEU A 74 -17.70 3.39 -12.47
C LEU A 74 -17.22 4.47 -11.48
N ILE A 75 -17.62 5.73 -11.68
CA ILE A 75 -17.30 6.83 -10.75
C ILE A 75 -17.90 6.57 -9.35
N MET A 76 -19.13 6.04 -9.28
CA MET A 76 -19.74 5.69 -8.00
C MET A 76 -18.98 4.55 -7.31
N GLU A 77 -18.56 3.52 -8.05
CA GLU A 77 -17.79 2.42 -7.47
C GLU A 77 -16.41 2.90 -6.97
N ILE A 78 -15.74 3.79 -7.71
CA ILE A 78 -14.49 4.41 -7.26
C ILE A 78 -14.70 5.20 -5.96
N LYS A 79 -15.76 5.99 -5.86
CA LYS A 79 -16.10 6.73 -4.63
C LYS A 79 -16.35 5.79 -3.45
N LYS A 80 -17.11 4.71 -3.69
CA LYS A 80 -17.37 3.68 -2.68
C LYS A 80 -16.09 3.04 -2.18
N ILE A 81 -15.19 2.61 -3.08
CA ILE A 81 -13.90 2.03 -2.71
C ILE A 81 -13.06 3.03 -1.91
N TYR A 82 -13.08 4.32 -2.29
CA TYR A 82 -12.38 5.37 -1.54
C TYR A 82 -12.91 5.52 -0.11
N ASP A 83 -14.23 5.54 0.06
CA ASP A 83 -14.86 5.64 1.37
C ASP A 83 -14.58 4.39 2.22
N GLU A 84 -14.67 3.20 1.63
CA GLU A 84 -14.34 1.92 2.29
C GLU A 84 -12.88 1.88 2.74
N ALA A 85 -11.93 2.26 1.86
CA ALA A 85 -10.51 2.31 2.19
C ALA A 85 -10.22 3.31 3.33
N TYR A 86 -10.91 4.47 3.33
CA TYR A 86 -10.80 5.43 4.42
C TYR A 86 -11.29 4.86 5.76
N GLN A 87 -12.49 4.25 5.77
CA GLN A 87 -13.05 3.63 6.98
C GLN A 87 -12.17 2.48 7.48
N LEU A 88 -11.64 1.67 6.57
CA LEU A 88 -10.69 0.62 6.89
C LEU A 88 -9.45 1.20 7.57
N GLY A 89 -8.82 2.23 6.99
CA GLY A 89 -7.65 2.88 7.57
C GLY A 89 -7.90 3.45 8.97
N VAL A 90 -9.07 4.05 9.22
CA VAL A 90 -9.47 4.51 10.55
C VAL A 90 -9.59 3.35 11.54
N SER A 91 -10.19 2.23 11.11
CA SER A 91 -10.35 1.05 11.93
C SER A 91 -9.01 0.37 12.26
N GLU A 92 -8.13 0.27 11.28
CA GLU A 92 -6.79 -0.31 11.46
C GLU A 92 -5.95 0.56 12.40
N ALA A 93 -5.95 1.88 12.23
CA ALA A 93 -5.25 2.81 13.11
C ALA A 93 -5.69 2.63 14.58
N LYS A 94 -7.00 2.48 14.81
CA LYS A 94 -7.54 2.22 16.14
C LYS A 94 -7.03 0.90 16.73
N GLU A 95 -7.02 -0.17 15.93
CA GLU A 95 -6.51 -1.48 16.38
C GLU A 95 -4.99 -1.44 16.63
N MET A 96 -4.22 -0.69 15.84
CA MET A 96 -2.80 -0.48 16.05
C MET A 96 -2.51 0.26 17.37
N THR A 97 -3.26 1.33 17.65
CA THR A 97 -3.19 2.04 18.93
C THR A 97 -3.57 1.12 20.09
N ARG A 98 -4.61 0.29 19.94
CA ARG A 98 -5.00 -0.70 20.94
C ARG A 98 -3.90 -1.74 21.18
N GLY A 99 -3.27 -2.25 20.11
CA GLY A 99 -2.12 -3.16 20.19
C GLY A 99 -0.94 -2.55 20.94
N LYS A 100 -0.65 -1.25 20.72
CA LYS A 100 0.36 -0.49 21.46
C LYS A 100 0.07 -0.49 22.97
N TYR A 101 -1.15 -0.18 23.39
CA TYR A 101 -1.54 -0.18 24.81
C TYR A 101 -1.55 -1.57 25.44
N LEU A 102 -1.88 -2.62 24.67
CA LEU A 102 -1.83 -4.01 25.12
C LEU A 102 -0.41 -4.59 25.13
N GLY A 103 0.59 -3.86 24.62
CA GLY A 103 2.00 -4.27 24.65
C GLY A 103 2.33 -5.49 23.79
N ILE A 104 1.47 -5.86 22.82
CA ILE A 104 1.64 -7.07 22.01
C ILE A 104 2.92 -7.05 21.15
N PHE A 105 3.43 -5.84 20.86
CA PHE A 105 4.66 -5.62 20.11
C PHE A 105 5.94 -5.73 20.97
N ASN A 106 5.83 -5.78 22.30
CA ASN A 106 6.99 -5.78 23.23
C ASN A 106 7.47 -7.20 23.60
N ASN A 107 6.88 -8.25 23.02
CA ASN A 107 7.13 -9.64 23.40
C ASN A 107 8.54 -10.17 23.04
N ALA A 108 9.39 -9.38 22.37
CA ALA A 108 10.75 -9.76 22.00
C ALA A 108 11.70 -9.96 23.20
N LYS A 109 11.38 -9.38 24.37
CA LYS A 109 12.31 -9.32 25.52
C LYS A 109 12.19 -10.47 26.53
N LYS A 110 11.21 -11.36 26.39
CA LYS A 110 11.04 -12.49 27.32
C LYS A 110 11.89 -13.69 26.88
N LYS A 111 13.22 -13.51 26.85
CA LYS A 111 14.15 -14.65 26.91
C LYS A 111 14.29 -15.02 28.39
N ASN A 112 13.83 -16.21 28.76
CA ASN A 112 14.29 -16.88 29.98
C ASN A 112 15.75 -17.30 29.80
#